data_AF-A0A327JCQ3-F1
#
_entry.id   AF-A0A327JCQ3-F1
#
_cell.length_a   1.000
_cell.length_b   1.000
_cell.length_c   1.000
_cell.angle_alpha   90.00
_cell.angle_beta   90.00
_cell.angle_gamma   90.00
#
_symmetry.space_group_name_H-M   'P 1'
#
loop_
_entity.id
_entity.type
_entity.pdbx_description
1 polymer ?
#
loop_
_entity_poly.entity_id
_entity_poly.type
_entity_poly.pdbx_seq_one_letter_code
_entity_poly.pdbx_strand_id
1 'polypeptide(L)'
;EGSSIAKLPTKEVAKELAILPQGPSAPEGLTVLQLVRQGRYPYQNWLKQWSAEDEEAVQRALKATRMEELAERTVDSLSGGQRQRAWIA
;
A
#
# COMPACT_ATOMS: atom_id res chain seq x y z
N GLU A 1 -13.94 13.34 -17.55
CA GLU A 1 -15.22 13.72 -16.91
C GLU A 1 -15.16 13.46 -15.40
N GLY A 2 -15.13 14.51 -14.59
CA GLY A 2 -15.08 14.38 -13.11
C GLY A 2 -16.38 13.87 -12.48
N SER A 3 -17.50 13.84 -13.22
CA SER A 3 -18.81 13.40 -12.74
C SER A 3 -18.94 11.88 -12.59
N SER A 4 -18.03 11.10 -13.18
CA SER A 4 -18.06 9.63 -13.15
C SER A 4 -17.47 9.09 -11.83
N ILE A 5 -16.33 9.65 -11.38
CA ILE A 5 -15.67 9.20 -10.14
C ILE A 5 -16.54 9.44 -8.90
N ALA A 6 -17.30 10.54 -8.87
CA ALA A 6 -18.19 10.88 -7.75
C ALA A 6 -19.41 9.95 -7.62
N LYS A 7 -19.72 9.18 -8.68
CA LYS A 7 -20.81 8.20 -8.70
C LYS A 7 -20.34 6.78 -8.41
N LEU A 8 -19.04 6.54 -8.41
CA LEU A 8 -18.47 5.23 -8.09
C LEU A 8 -18.48 5.00 -6.57
N PRO A 9 -18.72 3.76 -6.11
CA PRO A 9 -18.51 3.42 -4.72
C PRO A 9 -17.07 3.73 -4.30
N THR A 10 -16.87 4.26 -3.09
CA THR A 10 -15.54 4.63 -2.55
C THR A 10 -14.51 3.51 -2.69
N LYS A 11 -14.95 2.26 -2.55
CA LYS A 11 -14.11 1.07 -2.72
C LYS A 11 -13.58 0.90 -4.14
N GLU A 12 -14.37 1.22 -5.16
CA GLU A 12 -13.93 1.14 -6.56
C GLU A 12 -12.98 2.29 -6.87
N VAL A 13 -13.24 3.49 -6.35
CA VAL A 13 -12.31 4.63 -6.47
C VAL A 13 -10.95 4.30 -5.84
N ALA A 14 -10.94 3.67 -4.67
CA ALA A 14 -9.71 3.31 -3.96
C ALA A 14 -8.87 2.20 -4.65
N LYS A 15 -9.40 1.48 -5.65
CA LYS A 15 -8.62 0.54 -6.48
C LYS A 15 -7.88 1.25 -7.62
N GLU A 16 -8.35 2.42 -8.02
CA GLU A 16 -7.83 3.18 -9.17
C GLU A 16 -6.99 4.39 -8.73
N LEU A 17 -7.19 4.88 -7.50
CA LEU A 17 -6.55 6.07 -6.98
C LEU A 17 -6.07 5.88 -5.55
N ALA A 18 -4.80 6.21 -5.32
CA ALA A 18 -4.19 6.34 -4.00
C ALA A 18 -3.74 7.79 -3.77
N ILE A 19 -3.73 8.22 -2.52
CA ILE A 19 -3.26 9.55 -2.10
C ILE A 19 -2.17 9.36 -1.07
N LEU A 20 -1.01 9.97 -1.32
CA LEU A 20 0.09 10.04 -0.37
C LEU A 20 0.13 11.44 0.26
N PRO A 21 -0.21 11.61 1.55
CA PRO A 21 -0.12 12.91 2.20
C PRO A 21 1.33 13.38 2.29
N GLN A 22 1.54 14.69 2.41
CA GLN A 22 2.86 15.26 2.69
C GLN A 22 3.23 14.97 4.15
N GLY A 23 4.25 14.14 4.37
CA GLY A 23 4.72 13.76 5.71
C GLY A 23 3.88 12.67 6.40
N PRO A 24 3.70 11.48 5.78
CA PRO A 24 2.95 10.40 6.40
C PRO A 24 3.72 9.82 7.60
N SER A 25 3.07 9.79 8.77
CA SER A 25 3.57 9.10 9.97
C SER A 25 3.08 7.65 9.96
N ALA A 26 4.00 6.69 9.97
CA ALA A 26 3.64 5.30 10.18
C ALA A 26 3.38 5.06 11.68
N PRO A 27 2.40 4.19 12.04
CA PRO A 27 2.30 3.64 13.38
C PRO A 27 3.63 3.02 13.83
N GLU A 28 3.92 3.10 15.12
CA GLU A 28 5.12 2.49 15.71
C GLU A 28 5.16 0.98 15.44
N GLY A 29 6.34 0.48 15.04
CA GLY A 29 6.54 -0.95 14.77
C GLY A 29 5.94 -1.46 13.46
N LEU A 30 5.24 -0.64 12.67
CA LEU A 30 4.70 -1.06 11.37
C LEU A 30 5.84 -1.38 10.40
N THR A 31 5.87 -2.60 9.88
CA THR A 31 6.88 -3.02 8.89
C THR A 31 6.53 -2.53 7.48
N VAL A 32 7.53 -2.47 6.61
CA VAL A 32 7.33 -2.14 5.19
C VAL A 32 6.35 -3.12 4.54
N LEU A 33 6.49 -4.42 4.81
CA LEU A 33 5.57 -5.44 4.29
C LEU A 33 4.14 -5.18 4.75
N GLN A 34 3.94 -4.87 6.03
CA GLN A 34 2.61 -4.57 6.58
C GLN A 34 2.02 -3.30 5.97
N LEU A 35 2.84 -2.28 5.70
CA LEU A 35 2.42 -1.07 5.01
C LEU A 35 1.91 -1.38 3.59
N VAL A 36 2.72 -2.07 2.78
CA VAL A 36 2.35 -2.40 1.38
C VAL A 36 1.12 -3.30 1.33
N ARG A 37 0.96 -4.23 2.28
CA ARG A 37 -0.24 -5.08 2.40
C ARG A 37 -1.53 -4.27 2.59
N GLN A 38 -1.48 -3.10 3.24
CA GLN A 38 -2.66 -2.24 3.41
C GLN A 38 -3.17 -1.70 2.07
N GLY A 39 -2.31 -1.52 1.07
CA GLY A 39 -2.70 -1.16 -0.30
C GLY A 39 -3.66 -2.17 -0.94
N ARG A 40 -3.74 -3.40 -0.41
CA ARG A 40 -4.67 -4.44 -0.90
C ARG A 40 -6.07 -4.38 -0.29
N TYR A 41 -6.32 -3.54 0.72
CA TYR A 41 -7.63 -3.47 1.39
C TYR A 41 -8.82 -3.20 0.46
N PRO A 42 -8.73 -2.34 -0.57
CA PRO A 42 -9.82 -2.15 -1.53
C PRO A 42 -10.17 -3.41 -2.34
N TYR A 43 -9.26 -4.38 -2.44
CA TYR A 43 -9.46 -5.64 -3.15
C TYR A 43 -10.00 -6.77 -2.25
N GLN A 44 -9.95 -6.59 -0.93
CA GLN A 44 -10.48 -7.54 0.06
C GLN A 44 -11.99 -7.36 0.24
N ASN A 45 -12.72 -8.44 0.50
CA ASN A 45 -14.14 -8.45 0.86
C ASN A 45 -14.35 -9.37 2.06
N TRP A 46 -15.43 -9.20 2.82
CA TRP A 46 -15.67 -9.94 4.08
C TRP A 46 -15.61 -11.47 3.92
N LEU A 47 -15.92 -11.98 2.72
CA LEU A 47 -15.86 -13.40 2.36
C LEU A 47 -14.53 -13.85 1.72
N LYS A 48 -13.65 -12.92 1.36
CA LYS A 48 -12.39 -13.20 0.66
C LYS A 48 -11.25 -13.04 1.64
N GLN A 49 -10.59 -14.16 1.95
CA GLN A 49 -9.35 -14.17 2.71
C GLN A 49 -8.18 -13.71 1.82
N TRP A 50 -7.06 -13.40 2.46
CA TRP A 50 -5.79 -13.12 1.78
C TRP A 50 -5.51 -14.17 0.70
N SER A 51 -5.36 -13.70 -0.54
CA SER A 51 -5.23 -14.58 -1.70
C SER A 51 -3.79 -14.61 -2.23
N ALA A 52 -3.46 -15.62 -3.04
CA ALA A 52 -2.18 -15.67 -3.74
C ALA A 52 -1.97 -14.43 -4.64
N GLU A 53 -3.04 -13.91 -5.25
CA GLU A 53 -2.99 -12.69 -6.06
C GLU A 53 -2.60 -11.45 -5.24
N ASP A 54 -3.06 -11.36 -3.98
CA ASP A 54 -2.67 -10.27 -3.08
C ASP A 54 -1.21 -10.37 -2.67
N GLU A 55 -0.74 -11.58 -2.39
CA GLU A 55 0.68 -11.82 -2.09
C GLU A 55 1.55 -11.43 -3.28
N GLU A 56 1.22 -11.89 -4.48
CA GLU A 56 1.97 -11.52 -5.69
C GLU A 56 1.95 -10.01 -5.97
N ALA A 57 0.81 -9.35 -5.75
CA ALA A 57 0.71 -7.90 -5.92
C ALA A 57 1.64 -7.15 -4.95
N VAL A 58 1.70 -7.58 -3.69
CA VAL A 58 2.59 -7.02 -2.67
C VAL A 58 4.06 -7.25 -3.05
N GLN A 59 4.43 -8.46 -3.46
CA GLN A 59 5.81 -8.74 -3.88
C GLN A 59 6.21 -7.91 -5.11
N ARG A 60 5.32 -7.74 -6.10
CA ARG A 60 5.56 -6.88 -7.26
C ARG A 60 5.77 -5.42 -6.84
N ALA A 61 4.98 -4.90 -5.92
CA ALA A 61 5.11 -3.55 -5.40
C ALA A 61 6.44 -3.32 -4.67
N LEU A 62 6.81 -4.24 -3.77
CA LEU A 62 8.09 -4.22 -3.07
C LEU A 62 9.27 -4.23 -4.03
N LYS A 63 9.21 -5.06 -5.08
CA LYS A 63 10.25 -5.14 -6.11
C LYS A 63 10.35 -3.86 -6.94
N ALA A 64 9.22 -3.34 -7.40
CA ALA A 64 9.17 -2.13 -8.22
C ALA A 64 9.76 -0.91 -7.49
N THR A 65 9.64 -0.87 -6.16
CA THR A 65 10.13 0.22 -5.31
C THR A 65 11.47 -0.06 -4.64
N ARG A 66 12.07 -1.24 -4.90
CA ARG A 66 13.33 -1.71 -4.30
C ARG A 66 13.28 -1.72 -2.77
N MET A 67 12.21 -2.32 -2.25
CA MET A 67 11.92 -2.43 -0.83
C MET A 67 11.89 -3.88 -0.31
N GLU A 68 12.07 -4.88 -1.18
CA GLU A 68 12.07 -6.31 -0.82
C GLU A 68 13.02 -6.64 0.35
N GLU A 69 14.27 -6.19 0.30
CA GLU A 69 15.27 -6.44 1.35
C GLU A 69 14.97 -5.73 2.68
N LEU A 70 14.05 -4.77 2.66
CA LEU A 70 13.64 -3.97 3.81
C LEU A 70 12.22 -4.33 4.27
N ALA A 71 11.60 -5.36 3.71
CA ALA A 71 10.22 -5.75 3.97
C ALA A 71 9.92 -5.94 5.47
N GLU A 72 10.85 -6.55 6.21
CA GLU A 72 10.71 -6.81 7.65
C GLU A 72 11.19 -5.66 8.55
N ARG A 73 11.75 -4.59 7.97
CA ARG A 73 12.16 -3.41 8.74
C ARG A 73 10.94 -2.56 9.06
N THR A 74 10.96 -1.91 10.22
CA THR A 74 9.95 -0.92 10.59
C THR A 74 10.12 0.34 9.74
N VAL A 75 9.00 0.95 9.31
CA VAL A 75 9.00 2.12 8.42
C VAL A 75 9.69 3.33 9.08
N ASP A 76 9.60 3.43 10.40
CA ASP A 76 10.24 4.49 11.19
C ASP A 76 11.78 4.38 11.27
N SER A 77 12.34 3.19 11.06
CA SER A 77 13.79 2.95 11.02
C SER A 77 14.45 3.31 9.67
N LEU A 78 13.64 3.60 8.65
CA LEU A 78 14.12 3.89 7.31
C LEU A 78 14.59 5.33 7.15
N SER A 79 15.59 5.53 6.28
CA SER A 79 15.96 6.86 5.78
C SER A 79 14.78 7.52 5.07
N GLY A 80 14.79 8.86 4.94
CA GLY A 80 13.69 9.60 4.31
C GLY A 80 13.35 9.11 2.89
N GLY A 81 14.37 8.86 2.06
CA GLY A 81 14.16 8.36 0.70
C GLY A 81 13.65 6.91 0.64
N GLN A 82 14.07 6.04 1.57
CA GLN A 82 13.51 4.69 1.69
C GLN A 82 12.06 4.72 2.15
N ARG A 83 11.75 5.56 3.14
CA ARG A 83 10.39 5.77 3.65
C ARG A 83 9.46 6.23 2.54
N GLN A 84 9.89 7.20 1.73
CA GLN A 84 9.11 7.65 0.57
C GLN A 84 8.80 6.50 -0.40
N ARG A 85 9.79 5.65 -0.71
CA ARG A 85 9.56 4.48 -1.58
C ARG A 85 8.65 3.44 -0.95
N ALA A 86 8.76 3.21 0.36
CA ALA A 86 7.88 2.32 1.11
C ALA A 86 6.41 2.75 1.03
N TRP A 87 6.14 4.05 1.01
CA TRP A 87 4.79 4.60 0.86
C TRP A 87 4.26 4.63 -0.57
N ILE A 88 5.15 4.56 -1.57
CA ILE A 88 4.80 4.48 -2.99
C ILE A 88 4.51 3.02 -3.41
N ALA A 89 5.08 2.06 -2.68
CA ALA A 89 4.91 0.63 -2.90
C ALA A 89 3.46 0.20 -2.59
#